data_AF-A0A1X0QT04-F1
#
_entry.id   AF-A0A1X0QT04-F1
#
_cell.length_a   1.000
_cell.length_b   1.000
_cell.length_c   1.000
_cell.angle_alpha   90.00
_cell.angle_beta   90.00
_cell.angle_gamma   90.00
#
_symmetry.space_group_name_H-M   'P 1'
#
loop_
_entity.id
_entity.type
_entity.pdbx_description
1 polymer ?
#
loop_
_entity_poly.entity_id
_entity_poly.type
_entity_poly.pdbx_seq_one_letter_code
_entity_poly.pdbx_strand_id
1 'polypeptide(L)'
;MWKYQALLLSLTSTMVLGAVDLSSFPTKTDPTNVNIPKIPQTTSYDVATECTYYQSNFTYQKDQWPTIWDIATSNGMNTSAEFTQLYNSIDWSKAPNIPVRTLSPQGGLNLAGYDTANDPACWWSATQCTKPKQEGINADIVNCPEPETWGLTFDDGPNCSHNAFYDYLAQNSQRASMFYIGSNVLNWPYGALRGLKDNHHLCGHTWSHKMMTTLTNQEVLAELYYTAKAIKYVTGVTPLYWRPALGDLDDRVRWIATQLNMTAVLWNLDTFDWAAGTTPGVTADTVNQKYLNYIQMGTNGTFATHGNIVLSHEINNMTMDFFVKHYPDIKKAYKHITDVATCMNISNPYLEKVITFPSFDASVTKNATPATGSGVVPGASGTPSSATIQAVIPEFKASFLIASLFAALLVAF
;
A
#
# COMPACT_ATOMS: atom_id res chain seq x y z
N MET A 1 -30.40 -8.03 30.74
CA MET A 1 -30.46 -6.55 30.91
C MET A 1 -29.10 -6.01 31.31
N TRP A 2 -28.07 -6.07 30.47
CA TRP A 2 -26.82 -5.35 30.69
C TRP A 2 -26.46 -4.67 29.35
N LYS A 3 -26.77 -3.37 29.27
CA LYS A 3 -26.46 -2.51 28.12
C LYS A 3 -25.03 -2.02 28.28
N TYR A 4 -24.12 -2.43 27.39
CA TYR A 4 -22.85 -1.72 27.21
C TYR A 4 -23.15 -0.47 26.37
N GLN A 5 -23.11 0.70 27.01
CA GLN A 5 -23.10 1.97 26.32
C GLN A 5 -21.70 2.19 25.75
N ALA A 6 -21.58 2.13 24.43
CA ALA A 6 -20.42 2.65 23.72
C ALA A 6 -20.39 4.18 23.95
N LEU A 7 -19.37 4.65 24.65
CA LEU A 7 -19.10 6.06 24.84
C LEU A 7 -18.54 6.61 23.51
N LEU A 8 -19.42 7.13 22.67
CA LEU A 8 -19.07 7.97 21.53
C LEU A 8 -18.46 9.27 22.08
N LEU A 9 -17.14 9.31 22.26
CA LEU A 9 -16.42 10.58 22.34
C LEU A 9 -16.32 11.16 20.93
N SER A 10 -17.30 11.98 20.55
CA SER A 10 -17.15 12.93 19.45
C SER A 10 -16.25 14.08 19.91
N LEU A 11 -14.94 13.87 19.89
CA LEU A 11 -13.97 14.97 19.92
C LEU A 11 -13.86 15.54 18.51
N THR A 12 -14.73 16.49 18.19
CA THR A 12 -14.51 17.43 17.08
C THR A 12 -13.48 18.47 17.53
N SER A 13 -12.23 18.03 17.70
CA SER A 13 -11.10 18.96 17.71
C SER A 13 -10.69 19.20 16.26
N THR A 14 -11.27 20.21 15.63
CA THR A 14 -10.67 20.85 14.46
C THR A 14 -9.43 21.62 14.92
N MET A 15 -8.35 20.91 15.24
CA MET A 15 -7.01 21.46 15.13
C MET A 15 -6.67 21.49 13.64
N VAL A 16 -7.04 22.58 12.96
CA VAL A 16 -6.39 22.92 11.69
C VAL A 16 -5.02 23.49 12.06
N LEU A 17 -4.10 22.60 12.43
CA LEU A 17 -2.68 22.93 12.51
C LEU A 17 -2.14 22.85 11.07
N GLY A 18 -1.98 24.01 10.43
CA GLY A 18 -0.94 24.28 9.42
C GLY A 18 -0.78 23.35 8.22
N ALA A 19 -1.72 22.47 7.87
CA ALA A 19 -1.59 21.63 6.68
C ALA A 19 -1.67 22.53 5.43
N VAL A 20 -0.66 22.43 4.54
CA VAL A 20 -0.81 23.00 3.20
C VAL A 20 -2.01 22.33 2.55
N ASP A 21 -2.95 23.15 2.11
CA ASP A 21 -4.16 22.71 1.47
C ASP A 21 -3.84 22.19 0.06
N LEU A 22 -3.41 20.93 -0.01
CA LEU A 22 -3.22 20.19 -1.26
C LEU A 22 -4.51 20.07 -2.08
N SER A 23 -5.69 20.30 -1.48
CA SER A 23 -6.95 20.30 -2.23
C SER A 23 -6.99 21.44 -3.26
N SER A 24 -6.26 22.52 -3.01
CA SER A 24 -6.12 23.67 -3.91
C SER A 24 -5.07 23.47 -5.02
N PHE A 25 -4.25 22.40 -4.95
CA PHE A 25 -3.24 22.15 -5.98
C PHE A 25 -3.91 21.90 -7.34
N PRO A 26 -3.52 22.63 -8.41
CA PRO A 26 -4.16 22.49 -9.70
C PRO A 26 -4.07 21.09 -10.26
N THR A 27 -5.22 20.51 -10.60
CA THR A 27 -5.36 19.26 -11.34
C THR A 27 -6.32 19.47 -12.49
N LYS A 28 -6.06 18.79 -13.61
CA LYS A 28 -6.98 18.77 -14.76
C LYS A 28 -7.96 17.60 -14.71
N THR A 29 -7.81 16.72 -13.72
CA THR A 29 -8.60 15.51 -13.60
C THR A 29 -9.77 15.77 -12.65
N ASP A 30 -11.00 15.59 -13.15
CA ASP A 30 -12.15 15.38 -12.30
C ASP A 30 -12.14 13.93 -11.80
N PRO A 31 -11.91 13.68 -10.50
CA PRO A 31 -11.80 12.33 -9.97
C PRO A 31 -13.12 11.54 -10.08
N THR A 32 -14.26 12.22 -10.25
CA THR A 32 -15.57 11.57 -10.40
C THR A 32 -15.91 11.20 -11.84
N ASN A 33 -15.11 11.66 -12.81
CA ASN A 33 -15.32 11.43 -14.23
C ASN A 33 -13.99 11.19 -14.96
N VAL A 34 -13.32 10.09 -14.60
CA VAL A 34 -12.02 9.72 -15.16
C VAL A 34 -12.15 9.19 -16.59
N ASN A 35 -11.57 9.91 -17.55
CA ASN A 35 -11.38 9.45 -18.92
C ASN A 35 -9.92 9.07 -19.18
N ILE A 36 -9.69 7.86 -19.67
CA ILE A 36 -8.36 7.35 -20.01
C ILE A 36 -8.34 7.06 -21.51
N PRO A 37 -7.42 7.68 -22.28
CA PRO A 37 -7.33 7.41 -23.70
C PRO A 37 -6.95 5.95 -23.95
N LYS A 38 -7.46 5.37 -25.05
CA LYS A 38 -7.06 4.03 -25.46
C LYS A 38 -5.60 4.06 -25.91
N ILE A 39 -4.72 3.44 -25.12
CA ILE A 39 -3.31 3.25 -25.45
C ILE A 39 -3.01 1.76 -25.60
N PRO A 40 -2.09 1.35 -26.51
CA PRO A 40 -1.62 -0.03 -26.56
C PRO A 40 -0.92 -0.37 -25.24
N GLN A 41 -1.43 -1.34 -24.50
CA GLN A 41 -0.88 -1.81 -23.24
C GLN A 41 -0.94 -3.33 -23.21
N THR A 42 -0.07 -3.95 -22.42
CA THR A 42 -0.07 -5.41 -22.27
C THR A 42 -1.38 -5.85 -21.61
N THR A 43 -2.06 -6.79 -22.27
CA THR A 43 -3.19 -7.55 -21.70
C THR A 43 -2.78 -8.99 -21.40
N SER A 44 -1.47 -9.28 -21.47
CA SER A 44 -0.91 -10.61 -21.28
C SER A 44 -0.53 -10.82 -19.82
N TYR A 45 -0.84 -12.01 -19.30
CA TYR A 45 -0.34 -12.51 -18.01
C TYR A 45 1.01 -13.24 -18.15
N ASP A 46 1.59 -13.27 -19.35
CA ASP A 46 2.93 -13.82 -19.54
C ASP A 46 3.95 -12.96 -18.77
N VAL A 47 4.64 -13.61 -17.83
CA VAL A 47 5.69 -13.01 -16.99
C VAL A 47 6.88 -12.46 -17.78
N ALA A 48 7.06 -12.90 -19.04
CA ALA A 48 8.09 -12.37 -19.93
C ALA A 48 7.61 -11.17 -20.76
N THR A 49 6.30 -10.90 -20.81
CA THR A 49 5.71 -9.84 -21.63
C THR A 49 5.47 -8.58 -20.80
N GLU A 50 6.40 -7.63 -20.83
CA GLU A 50 6.22 -6.34 -20.18
C GLU A 50 5.58 -5.29 -21.11
N CYS A 51 4.97 -4.29 -20.50
CA CYS A 51 4.44 -3.11 -21.18
C CYS A 51 5.49 -2.35 -21.97
N THR A 52 5.02 -1.64 -23.00
CA THR A 52 5.82 -0.64 -23.70
C THR A 52 5.55 0.75 -23.12
N TYR A 53 6.59 1.59 -23.13
CA TYR A 53 6.46 2.99 -22.77
C TYR A 53 5.43 3.70 -23.64
N TYR A 54 4.64 4.59 -23.03
CA TYR A 54 3.68 5.43 -23.73
C TYR A 54 3.90 6.90 -23.38
N GLN A 55 3.54 7.77 -24.32
CA GLN A 55 3.43 9.20 -24.05
C GLN A 55 2.05 9.50 -23.48
N SER A 56 2.00 10.38 -22.47
CA SER A 56 0.75 10.84 -21.88
C SER A 56 0.53 12.33 -22.15
N ASN A 57 -0.73 12.77 -22.04
CA ASN A 57 -1.08 14.18 -22.12
C ASN A 57 -0.82 14.92 -20.78
N PHE A 58 -0.39 14.21 -19.74
CA PHE A 58 0.10 14.82 -18.51
C PHE A 58 1.50 15.36 -18.75
N THR A 59 1.57 16.59 -19.26
CA THR A 59 2.83 17.33 -19.35
C THR A 59 3.06 18.07 -18.05
N TYR A 60 4.28 18.02 -17.52
CA TYR A 60 4.67 18.79 -16.34
C TYR A 60 5.98 19.53 -16.59
N GLN A 61 6.13 20.68 -15.95
CA GLN A 61 7.38 21.44 -16.01
C GLN A 61 8.39 20.79 -15.07
N LYS A 62 9.53 20.34 -15.58
CA LYS A 62 10.51 19.56 -14.80
C LYS A 62 11.03 20.31 -13.57
N ASP A 63 11.05 21.62 -13.60
CA ASP A 63 11.47 22.48 -12.48
C ASP A 63 10.43 22.62 -11.36
N GLN A 64 9.23 22.05 -11.53
CA GLN A 64 8.17 22.02 -10.51
C GLN A 64 8.12 20.71 -9.71
N TRP A 65 9.02 19.77 -10.02
CA TRP A 65 9.02 18.41 -9.48
C TRP A 65 10.43 17.98 -9.10
N PRO A 66 10.57 17.08 -8.12
CA PRO A 66 11.86 16.48 -7.86
C PRO A 66 12.34 15.66 -9.04
N THR A 67 13.64 15.36 -9.08
CA THR A 67 14.17 14.42 -10.06
C THR A 67 13.54 13.04 -9.82
N ILE A 68 13.05 12.41 -10.89
CA ILE A 68 12.44 11.06 -10.82
C ILE A 68 13.45 10.10 -10.18
N TRP A 69 13.00 9.34 -9.17
CA TRP A 69 13.76 8.34 -8.39
C TRP A 69 14.89 8.86 -7.48
N ASP A 70 15.22 10.15 -7.52
CA ASP A 70 16.14 10.76 -6.55
C ASP A 70 15.38 11.27 -5.34
N ILE A 71 16.08 11.37 -4.19
CA ILE A 71 15.55 11.99 -2.96
C ILE A 71 14.89 13.32 -3.34
N ALA A 72 13.67 13.55 -2.84
CA ALA A 72 12.81 14.64 -3.31
C ALA A 72 13.40 16.06 -3.16
N THR A 73 14.51 16.22 -2.44
CA THR A 73 15.23 17.49 -2.22
C THR A 73 16.46 17.65 -3.11
N SER A 74 16.85 16.62 -3.87
CA SER A 74 18.14 16.53 -4.57
C SER A 74 18.38 17.61 -5.62
N ASN A 75 17.31 18.14 -6.20
CA ASN A 75 17.33 19.20 -7.22
C ASN A 75 16.81 20.54 -6.70
N GLY A 76 16.85 20.77 -5.38
CA GLY A 76 16.50 22.05 -4.77
C GLY A 76 14.99 22.27 -4.56
N MET A 77 14.15 21.24 -4.77
CA MET A 77 12.71 21.34 -4.56
C MET A 77 12.31 21.58 -3.10
N ASN A 78 13.23 21.41 -2.15
CA ASN A 78 13.06 21.82 -0.76
C ASN A 78 13.18 23.35 -0.55
N THR A 79 13.54 24.10 -1.58
CA THR A 79 13.62 25.57 -1.57
C THR A 79 12.54 26.22 -2.44
N SER A 80 11.65 25.43 -3.05
CA SER A 80 10.49 25.97 -3.76
C SER A 80 9.61 26.78 -2.79
N ALA A 81 8.95 27.82 -3.29
CA ALA A 81 8.09 28.68 -2.45
C ALA A 81 6.98 27.86 -1.77
N GLU A 82 6.38 26.94 -2.53
CA GLU A 82 5.34 26.01 -2.07
C GLU A 82 5.85 25.10 -0.93
N PHE A 83 6.99 24.43 -1.11
CA PHE A 83 7.53 23.55 -0.08
C PHE A 83 8.03 24.33 1.14
N THR A 84 8.65 25.50 0.94
CA THR A 84 9.11 26.36 2.03
C THR A 84 7.93 26.83 2.88
N GLN A 85 6.80 27.15 2.25
CA GLN A 85 5.57 27.50 2.97
C GLN A 85 5.05 26.33 3.81
N LEU A 86 5.03 25.11 3.26
CA LEU A 86 4.68 23.90 4.01
C LEU A 86 5.63 23.65 5.18
N TYR A 87 6.93 23.70 4.93
CA TYR A 87 7.92 23.43 5.94
C TYR A 87 7.81 24.43 7.11
N ASN A 88 7.55 25.71 6.80
CA ASN A 88 7.41 26.77 7.81
C ASN A 88 6.06 26.77 8.53
N SER A 89 5.04 26.07 8.03
CA SER A 89 3.74 25.95 8.72
C SER A 89 3.76 24.90 9.84
N ILE A 90 4.78 24.05 9.87
CA ILE A 90 4.96 22.99 10.87
C ILE A 90 5.72 23.54 12.09
N ASP A 91 5.19 23.29 13.28
CA ASP A 91 5.86 23.58 14.55
C ASP A 91 6.91 22.51 14.88
N TRP A 92 8.09 22.63 14.28
CA TRP A 92 9.20 21.70 14.45
C TRP A 92 9.71 21.57 15.88
N SER A 93 9.36 22.49 16.79
CA SER A 93 9.72 22.37 18.21
C SER A 93 9.04 21.19 18.90
N LYS A 94 7.95 20.65 18.31
CA LYS A 94 7.20 19.48 18.79
C LYS A 94 7.63 18.16 18.16
N ALA A 95 8.57 18.19 17.21
CA ALA A 95 9.03 16.99 16.53
C ALA A 95 9.78 16.07 17.52
N PRO A 96 9.55 14.74 17.48
CA PRO A 96 10.33 13.79 18.27
C PRO A 96 11.83 13.96 17.98
N ASN A 97 12.63 14.10 19.05
CA ASN A 97 14.08 14.20 18.95
C ASN A 97 14.73 12.82 18.78
N ILE A 98 14.48 12.20 17.62
CA ILE A 98 15.05 10.90 17.24
C ILE A 98 16.14 11.16 16.18
N PRO A 99 17.37 10.63 16.35
CA PRO A 99 18.45 10.86 15.41
C PRO A 99 18.17 10.19 14.06
N VAL A 100 18.61 10.83 12.98
CA VAL A 100 18.64 10.24 11.63
C VAL A 100 19.51 8.99 11.64
N ARG A 101 19.00 7.90 11.07
CA ARG A 101 19.69 6.61 11.02
C ARG A 101 20.72 6.59 9.92
N THR A 102 21.66 5.65 10.02
CA THR A 102 22.68 5.43 8.99
C THR A 102 22.50 4.06 8.35
N LEU A 103 23.04 3.91 7.15
CA LEU A 103 23.18 2.60 6.52
C LEU A 103 24.44 1.90 7.02
N SER A 104 24.41 0.57 7.01
CA SER A 104 25.59 -0.27 7.13
C SER A 104 26.40 -0.24 5.82
N PRO A 105 27.66 -0.68 5.81
CA PRO A 105 28.44 -0.82 4.58
C PRO A 105 27.78 -1.72 3.51
N GLN A 106 26.87 -2.60 3.92
CA GLN A 106 26.10 -3.49 3.03
C GLN A 106 24.79 -2.87 2.53
N GLY A 107 24.51 -1.62 2.88
CA GLY A 107 23.31 -0.88 2.44
C GLY A 107 22.04 -1.18 3.24
N GLY A 108 22.11 -2.01 4.29
CA GLY A 108 20.99 -2.23 5.22
C GLY A 108 20.96 -1.18 6.34
N LEU A 109 19.89 -1.14 7.14
CA LEU A 109 19.81 -0.25 8.30
C LEU A 109 20.88 -0.60 9.36
N ASN A 110 21.59 0.41 9.86
CA ASN A 110 22.51 0.24 10.97
C ASN A 110 21.75 0.27 12.31
N LEU A 111 21.59 -0.90 12.92
CA LEU A 111 20.95 -1.05 14.24
C LEU A 111 21.94 -0.86 15.42
N ALA A 112 23.23 -0.62 15.16
CA ALA A 112 24.24 -0.54 16.21
C ALA A 112 23.91 0.58 17.21
N GLY A 113 23.90 0.22 18.50
CA GLY A 113 23.60 1.15 19.58
C GLY A 113 22.11 1.47 19.77
N TYR A 114 21.21 0.87 18.97
CA TYR A 114 19.78 1.00 19.23
C TYR A 114 19.35 0.10 20.39
N ASP A 115 18.65 0.67 21.37
CA ASP A 115 18.08 -0.06 22.49
C ASP A 115 16.77 -0.74 22.06
N THR A 116 16.85 -1.96 21.56
CA THR A 116 15.68 -2.76 21.15
C THR A 116 14.83 -3.24 22.33
N ALA A 117 15.37 -3.24 23.55
CA ALA A 117 14.63 -3.67 24.72
C ALA A 117 13.63 -2.60 25.18
N ASN A 118 14.04 -1.33 25.15
CA ASN A 118 13.18 -0.21 25.52
C ASN A 118 12.54 0.50 24.31
N ASP A 119 13.10 0.34 23.12
CA ASP A 119 12.60 0.83 21.83
C ASP A 119 12.21 2.32 21.84
N PRO A 120 13.09 3.24 22.25
CA PRO A 120 12.69 4.63 22.54
C PRO A 120 12.10 5.38 21.34
N ALA A 121 12.34 4.91 20.11
CA ALA A 121 11.84 5.52 18.88
C ALA A 121 10.60 4.84 18.27
N CYS A 122 10.09 3.75 18.88
CA CYS A 122 9.09 2.88 18.27
C CYS A 122 9.48 2.50 16.83
N TRP A 123 10.68 1.95 16.67
CA TRP A 123 11.26 1.75 15.34
C TRP A 123 10.81 0.41 14.76
N TRP A 124 9.90 0.45 13.78
CA TRP A 124 9.31 -0.75 13.19
C TRP A 124 10.36 -1.72 12.64
N SER A 125 11.40 -1.22 11.95
CA SER A 125 12.45 -2.08 11.39
C SER A 125 13.30 -2.80 12.45
N ALA A 126 13.29 -2.32 13.70
CA ALA A 126 14.04 -2.92 14.80
C ALA A 126 13.18 -3.82 15.69
N THR A 127 11.94 -3.42 15.97
CA THR A 127 11.09 -4.04 17.01
C THR A 127 9.65 -4.31 16.57
N GLN A 128 9.30 -3.96 15.32
CA GLN A 128 7.93 -4.02 14.81
C GLN A 128 6.93 -3.21 15.66
N CYS A 129 7.38 -2.12 16.28
CA CYS A 129 6.49 -1.23 17.02
C CYS A 129 5.56 -0.45 16.07
N THR A 130 4.24 -0.55 16.30
CA THR A 130 3.16 0.05 15.47
C THR A 130 2.39 1.15 16.16
N LYS A 131 2.59 1.28 17.47
CA LYS A 131 1.87 2.22 18.31
C LYS A 131 2.85 3.29 18.76
N PRO A 132 2.74 4.52 18.22
CA PRO A 132 3.60 5.62 18.60
C PRO A 132 3.62 5.84 20.10
N LYS A 133 4.78 6.26 20.60
CA LYS A 133 4.99 6.54 22.03
C LYS A 133 4.58 7.94 22.43
N GLN A 134 4.47 8.84 21.45
CA GLN A 134 4.06 10.23 21.66
C GLN A 134 2.59 10.43 21.30
N GLU A 135 1.90 11.24 22.09
CA GLU A 135 0.51 11.64 21.83
C GLU A 135 0.40 12.48 20.54
N GLY A 136 -0.76 12.38 19.88
CA GLY A 136 -1.04 13.15 18.67
C GLY A 136 -0.38 12.61 17.40
N ILE A 137 0.22 11.41 17.46
CA ILE A 137 0.67 10.66 16.28
C ILE A 137 -0.32 9.52 16.01
N ASN A 138 -0.73 9.36 14.75
CA ASN A 138 -1.64 8.27 14.37
C ASN A 138 -0.95 6.91 14.53
N ALA A 139 -1.66 5.93 15.10
CA ALA A 139 -1.18 4.55 15.14
C ALA A 139 -1.22 3.92 13.73
N ASP A 140 -0.31 2.97 13.49
CA ASP A 140 -0.23 2.30 12.20
C ASP A 140 -1.38 1.31 12.01
N ILE A 141 -1.83 1.16 10.76
CA ILE A 141 -2.76 0.12 10.36
C ILE A 141 -1.96 -1.11 9.95
N VAL A 142 -2.14 -2.24 10.64
CA VAL A 142 -1.31 -3.45 10.41
C VAL A 142 -2.11 -4.73 10.13
N ASN A 143 -3.42 -4.71 10.41
CA ASN A 143 -4.31 -5.84 10.15
C ASN A 143 -5.75 -5.35 9.92
N CYS A 144 -6.55 -6.13 9.19
CA CYS A 144 -7.99 -5.93 9.14
C CYS A 144 -8.61 -6.28 10.51
N PRO A 145 -9.60 -5.53 11.04
CA PRO A 145 -10.29 -5.86 12.27
C PRO A 145 -11.18 -7.10 12.11
N GLU A 146 -11.80 -7.26 10.95
CA GLU A 146 -12.75 -8.34 10.70
C GLU A 146 -12.04 -9.69 10.49
N PRO A 147 -12.45 -10.76 11.22
CA PRO A 147 -11.88 -12.10 11.09
C PRO A 147 -11.83 -12.62 9.66
N GLU A 148 -10.83 -13.47 9.38
CA GLU A 148 -10.73 -14.22 8.12
C GLU A 148 -10.79 -13.31 6.87
N THR A 149 -10.30 -12.07 7.01
CA THR A 149 -10.22 -11.07 5.94
C THR A 149 -8.80 -11.00 5.39
N TRP A 150 -8.65 -11.14 4.08
CA TRP A 150 -7.42 -10.86 3.35
C TRP A 150 -7.35 -9.38 2.96
N GLY A 151 -6.48 -8.62 3.63
CA GLY A 151 -6.21 -7.22 3.31
C GLY A 151 -5.34 -7.12 2.07
N LEU A 152 -5.94 -6.77 0.94
CA LEU A 152 -5.33 -6.81 -0.39
C LEU A 152 -4.56 -5.53 -0.68
N THR A 153 -3.23 -5.62 -0.78
CA THR A 153 -2.37 -4.46 -1.06
C THR A 153 -1.27 -4.72 -2.08
N PHE A 154 -0.92 -3.72 -2.88
CA PHE A 154 0.17 -3.77 -3.85
C PHE A 154 1.03 -2.51 -3.76
N ASP A 155 2.34 -2.70 -3.63
CA ASP A 155 3.34 -1.63 -3.55
C ASP A 155 4.04 -1.41 -4.90
N ASP A 156 4.80 -0.31 -4.95
CA ASP A 156 5.72 0.10 -6.03
C ASP A 156 5.08 0.47 -7.37
N GLY A 157 3.76 0.54 -7.41
CA GLY A 157 3.03 1.02 -8.58
C GLY A 157 3.09 2.53 -8.79
N PRO A 158 2.37 3.04 -9.81
CA PRO A 158 1.84 2.26 -10.91
C PRO A 158 2.98 1.76 -11.82
N ASN A 159 2.90 0.52 -12.29
CA ASN A 159 3.79 -0.03 -13.33
C ASN A 159 3.03 -0.12 -14.66
N CYS A 160 3.64 0.06 -15.83
CA CYS A 160 2.88 0.03 -17.09
C CYS A 160 2.25 -1.33 -17.46
N SER A 161 2.64 -2.44 -16.84
CA SER A 161 2.10 -3.77 -17.08
C SER A 161 0.81 -4.05 -16.31
N HIS A 162 0.35 -3.10 -15.49
CA HIS A 162 -0.82 -3.25 -14.62
C HIS A 162 -2.14 -3.58 -15.34
N ASN A 163 -2.29 -3.33 -16.64
CA ASN A 163 -3.60 -3.42 -17.30
C ASN A 163 -4.19 -4.84 -17.27
N ALA A 164 -3.40 -5.86 -17.60
CA ALA A 164 -3.84 -7.26 -17.47
C ALA A 164 -4.24 -7.58 -16.02
N PHE A 165 -3.44 -7.11 -15.07
CA PHE A 165 -3.67 -7.32 -13.66
C PHE A 165 -4.93 -6.61 -13.14
N TYR A 166 -5.17 -5.37 -13.53
CA TYR A 166 -6.35 -4.60 -13.11
C TYR A 166 -7.61 -5.15 -13.79
N ASP A 167 -7.51 -5.62 -15.03
CA ASP A 167 -8.59 -6.36 -15.68
C ASP A 167 -8.91 -7.66 -14.92
N TYR A 168 -7.90 -8.39 -14.41
CA TYR A 168 -8.11 -9.55 -13.54
C TYR A 168 -8.86 -9.19 -12.26
N LEU A 169 -8.42 -8.13 -11.56
CA LEU A 169 -9.08 -7.65 -10.35
C LEU A 169 -10.53 -7.25 -10.64
N ALA A 170 -10.77 -6.48 -11.70
CA ALA A 170 -12.11 -6.06 -12.12
C ALA A 170 -13.02 -7.24 -12.46
N GLN A 171 -12.53 -8.24 -13.21
CA GLN A 171 -13.27 -9.48 -13.52
C GLN A 171 -13.66 -10.25 -12.27
N ASN A 172 -12.85 -10.16 -11.22
CA ASN A 172 -13.11 -10.78 -9.94
C ASN A 172 -13.86 -9.86 -8.95
N SER A 173 -14.29 -8.68 -9.39
CA SER A 173 -14.93 -7.65 -8.56
C SER A 173 -14.10 -7.28 -7.33
N GLN A 174 -12.77 -7.26 -7.49
CA GLN A 174 -11.83 -6.97 -6.42
C GLN A 174 -11.30 -5.55 -6.47
N ARG A 175 -11.19 -4.98 -5.27
CA ARG A 175 -10.50 -3.71 -5.02
C ARG A 175 -9.32 -3.98 -4.10
N ALA A 176 -8.21 -3.31 -4.38
CA ALA A 176 -7.00 -3.38 -3.57
C ALA A 176 -6.61 -1.98 -3.08
N SER A 177 -5.72 -1.92 -2.09
CA SER A 177 -4.98 -0.69 -1.79
C SER A 177 -3.66 -0.67 -2.57
N MET A 178 -3.49 0.33 -3.42
CA MET A 178 -2.32 0.51 -4.27
C MET A 178 -1.43 1.60 -3.66
N PHE A 179 -0.21 1.25 -3.27
CA PHE A 179 0.77 2.17 -2.69
C PHE A 179 1.72 2.65 -3.80
N TYR A 180 1.47 3.86 -4.28
CA TYR A 180 2.17 4.39 -5.44
C TYR A 180 3.41 5.20 -5.06
N ILE A 181 4.52 4.89 -5.71
CA ILE A 181 5.72 5.72 -5.70
C ILE A 181 5.42 7.00 -6.49
N GLY A 182 5.68 8.16 -5.91
CA GLY A 182 5.34 9.46 -6.51
C GLY A 182 5.98 9.68 -7.88
N SER A 183 7.23 9.25 -8.05
CA SER A 183 7.93 9.33 -9.32
C SER A 183 7.31 8.41 -10.39
N ASN A 184 6.83 7.21 -10.02
CA ASN A 184 6.09 6.32 -10.92
C ASN A 184 4.76 6.91 -11.38
N VAL A 185 4.06 7.67 -10.54
CA VAL A 185 2.81 8.34 -10.92
C VAL A 185 3.01 9.32 -12.08
N LEU A 186 4.15 10.04 -12.11
CA LEU A 186 4.47 10.93 -13.23
C LEU A 186 4.94 10.20 -14.49
N ASN A 187 5.62 9.05 -14.33
CA ASN A 187 6.03 8.22 -15.47
C ASN A 187 4.84 7.48 -16.10
N TRP A 188 3.90 7.03 -15.27
CA TRP A 188 2.79 6.16 -15.66
C TRP A 188 1.41 6.73 -15.23
N PRO A 189 1.06 7.96 -15.64
CA PRO A 189 -0.12 8.64 -15.13
C PRO A 189 -1.44 7.98 -15.52
N TYR A 190 -1.50 7.30 -16.68
CA TYR A 190 -2.71 6.55 -17.04
C TYR A 190 -2.89 5.29 -16.17
N GLY A 191 -1.83 4.76 -15.58
CA GLY A 191 -1.93 3.68 -14.59
C GLY A 191 -2.51 4.16 -13.27
N ALA A 192 -2.02 5.30 -12.76
CA ALA A 192 -2.61 5.91 -11.57
C ALA A 192 -4.09 6.28 -11.78
N LEU A 193 -4.44 6.82 -12.96
CA LEU A 193 -5.83 7.08 -13.32
C LEU A 193 -6.67 5.80 -13.40
N ARG A 194 -6.11 4.71 -13.94
CA ARG A 194 -6.82 3.43 -14.00
C ARG A 194 -7.09 2.89 -12.61
N GLY A 195 -6.14 3.01 -11.68
CA GLY A 195 -6.34 2.63 -10.28
C GLY A 195 -7.51 3.37 -9.64
N LEU A 196 -7.61 4.68 -9.87
CA LEU A 196 -8.76 5.46 -9.39
C LEU A 196 -10.07 5.03 -10.08
N LYS A 197 -10.06 4.89 -11.41
CA LYS A 197 -11.23 4.54 -12.22
C LYS A 197 -11.81 3.18 -11.84
N ASP A 198 -10.96 2.22 -11.49
CA ASP A 198 -11.35 0.86 -11.08
C ASP A 198 -11.67 0.79 -9.57
N ASN A 199 -11.81 1.94 -8.91
CA ASN A 199 -12.15 2.10 -7.49
C ASN A 199 -11.14 1.46 -6.54
N HIS A 200 -9.87 1.36 -6.90
CA HIS A 200 -8.82 0.99 -5.95
C HIS A 200 -8.56 2.11 -4.95
N HIS A 201 -8.11 1.74 -3.74
CA HIS A 201 -7.70 2.69 -2.72
C HIS A 201 -6.26 3.14 -3.00
N LEU A 202 -6.08 4.39 -3.44
CA LEU A 202 -4.77 4.92 -3.78
C LEU A 202 -4.08 5.51 -2.55
N CYS A 203 -2.86 5.06 -2.28
CA CYS A 203 -2.03 5.46 -1.17
C CYS A 203 -0.67 5.98 -1.67
N GLY A 204 0.03 6.76 -0.84
CA GLY A 204 1.41 7.17 -1.14
C GLY A 204 2.45 6.11 -0.73
N HIS A 205 3.55 6.03 -1.48
CA HIS A 205 4.69 5.15 -1.16
C HIS A 205 6.04 5.87 -1.29
N THR A 206 6.10 7.11 -0.79
CA THR A 206 7.27 8.01 -0.92
C THR A 206 7.57 8.37 -2.38
N TRP A 207 8.50 9.29 -2.61
CA TRP A 207 8.80 9.79 -3.95
C TRP A 207 9.89 8.95 -4.63
N SER A 208 10.94 8.65 -3.87
CA SER A 208 12.19 8.03 -4.33
C SER A 208 12.44 6.63 -3.77
N HIS A 209 11.53 6.14 -2.93
CA HIS A 209 11.59 4.79 -2.36
C HIS A 209 12.88 4.53 -1.55
N LYS A 210 13.26 5.49 -0.70
CA LYS A 210 14.43 5.39 0.21
C LYS A 210 14.00 5.07 1.64
N MET A 211 14.93 4.53 2.43
CA MET A 211 14.74 4.26 3.86
C MET A 211 14.47 5.55 4.63
N MET A 212 13.23 5.75 5.07
CA MET A 212 12.73 7.04 5.57
C MET A 212 13.44 7.50 6.87
N THR A 213 13.86 6.58 7.73
CA THR A 213 14.55 6.94 8.99
C THR A 213 15.98 7.42 8.74
N THR A 214 16.55 7.14 7.55
CA THR A 214 17.86 7.64 7.11
C THR A 214 17.80 9.04 6.49
N LEU A 215 16.59 9.55 6.25
CA LEU A 215 16.36 10.88 5.69
C LEU A 215 16.19 11.91 6.80
N THR A 216 16.67 13.14 6.55
CA THR A 216 16.42 14.30 7.40
C THR A 216 14.93 14.64 7.46
N ASN A 217 14.52 15.46 8.44
CA ASN A 217 13.12 15.88 8.56
C ASN A 217 12.59 16.57 7.30
N GLN A 218 13.42 17.39 6.65
CA GLN A 218 13.05 18.09 5.43
C GLN A 218 12.89 17.12 4.25
N GLU A 219 13.77 16.11 4.15
CA GLU A 219 13.67 15.07 3.13
C GLU A 219 12.45 14.18 3.34
N VAL A 220 12.19 13.71 4.57
CA VAL A 220 10.96 12.94 4.90
C VAL A 220 9.71 13.71 4.49
N LEU A 221 9.63 15.00 4.83
CA LEU A 221 8.48 15.82 4.45
C LEU A 221 8.35 15.93 2.93
N ALA A 222 9.46 16.13 2.22
CA ALA A 222 9.47 16.23 0.76
C ALA A 222 9.05 14.93 0.07
N GLU A 223 9.54 13.78 0.54
CA GLU A 223 9.15 12.45 0.04
C GLU A 223 7.65 12.21 0.11
N LEU A 224 7.01 12.60 1.22
CA LEU A 224 5.58 12.44 1.41
C LEU A 224 4.79 13.47 0.59
N TYR A 225 5.23 14.73 0.63
CA TYR A 225 4.56 15.85 -0.02
C TYR A 225 4.49 15.68 -1.54
N TYR A 226 5.63 15.43 -2.19
CA TYR A 226 5.68 15.37 -3.64
C TYR A 226 4.98 14.12 -4.20
N THR A 227 4.89 13.05 -3.42
CA THR A 227 4.07 11.88 -3.76
C THR A 227 2.59 12.19 -3.72
N ALA A 228 2.10 12.81 -2.64
CA ALA A 228 0.70 13.23 -2.58
C ALA A 228 0.36 14.25 -3.67
N LYS A 229 1.27 15.19 -3.95
CA LYS A 229 1.16 16.15 -5.05
C LYS A 229 1.08 15.47 -6.41
N ALA A 230 1.90 14.45 -6.68
CA ALA A 230 1.88 13.69 -7.94
C ALA A 230 0.56 12.93 -8.12
N ILE A 231 0.09 12.25 -7.07
CA ILE A 231 -1.20 11.54 -7.09
C ILE A 231 -2.32 12.56 -7.36
N LYS A 232 -2.39 13.67 -6.62
CA LYS A 232 -3.37 14.74 -6.85
C LYS A 232 -3.33 15.30 -8.27
N TYR A 233 -2.13 15.59 -8.77
CA TYR A 233 -1.93 16.13 -10.11
C TYR A 233 -2.55 15.23 -11.19
N VAL A 234 -2.33 13.92 -11.07
CA VAL A 234 -2.76 12.95 -12.07
C VAL A 234 -4.21 12.54 -11.87
N THR A 235 -4.63 12.22 -10.65
CA THR A 235 -5.90 11.54 -10.37
C THR A 235 -6.98 12.47 -9.81
N GLY A 236 -6.60 13.65 -9.34
CA GLY A 236 -7.51 14.61 -8.74
C GLY A 236 -7.79 14.39 -7.25
N VAL A 237 -7.26 13.32 -6.63
CA VAL A 237 -7.41 13.02 -5.20
C VAL A 237 -6.09 13.14 -4.42
N THR A 238 -6.15 13.56 -3.16
CA THR A 238 -5.00 13.61 -2.25
C THR A 238 -5.09 12.45 -1.23
N PRO A 239 -4.12 11.51 -1.21
CA PRO A 239 -4.14 10.36 -0.31
C PRO A 239 -3.91 10.76 1.16
N LEU A 240 -4.67 10.15 2.08
CA LEU A 240 -4.49 10.29 3.53
C LEU A 240 -3.82 9.05 4.16
N TYR A 241 -3.42 8.09 3.33
CA TYR A 241 -2.79 6.85 3.74
C TYR A 241 -1.56 6.61 2.91
N TRP A 242 -0.55 6.03 3.54
CA TRP A 242 0.74 5.78 2.92
C TRP A 242 1.40 4.55 3.52
N ARG A 243 2.41 4.01 2.84
CA ARG A 243 3.27 2.96 3.38
C ARG A 243 4.72 3.43 3.31
N PRO A 244 5.52 3.27 4.38
CA PRO A 244 6.94 3.57 4.34
C PRO A 244 7.66 2.62 3.39
N ALA A 245 8.44 3.19 2.47
CA ALA A 245 9.33 2.42 1.61
C ALA A 245 10.22 1.50 2.46
N LEU A 246 10.35 0.24 2.04
CA LEU A 246 11.15 -0.80 2.73
C LEU A 246 10.68 -1.08 4.18
N GLY A 247 9.50 -0.62 4.57
CA GLY A 247 9.00 -0.72 5.95
C GLY A 247 9.73 0.15 6.96
N ASP A 248 10.57 1.11 6.54
CA ASP A 248 11.40 1.86 7.47
C ASP A 248 10.64 3.03 8.12
N LEU A 249 10.29 2.89 9.40
CA LEU A 249 9.41 3.81 10.11
C LEU A 249 9.73 3.92 11.60
N ASP A 250 9.91 5.14 12.09
CA ASP A 250 10.01 5.48 13.51
C ASP A 250 9.04 6.63 13.87
N ASP A 251 8.95 6.98 15.15
CA ASP A 251 8.02 8.02 15.61
C ASP A 251 8.32 9.41 15.03
N ARG A 252 9.55 9.70 14.64
CA ARG A 252 9.89 10.97 13.97
C ARG A 252 9.27 10.99 12.58
N VAL A 253 9.41 9.91 11.82
CA VAL A 253 8.80 9.79 10.50
C VAL A 253 7.26 9.78 10.59
N ARG A 254 6.67 9.04 11.54
CA ARG A 254 5.21 9.05 11.78
C ARG A 254 4.69 10.43 12.14
N TRP A 255 5.42 11.16 13.00
CA TRP A 255 5.05 12.51 13.40
C TRP A 255 5.01 13.46 12.20
N ILE A 256 6.01 13.39 11.30
CA ILE A 256 6.05 14.20 10.09
C ILE A 256 4.88 13.85 9.16
N ALA A 257 4.60 12.56 8.96
CA ALA A 257 3.44 12.11 8.17
C ALA A 257 2.11 12.61 8.75
N THR A 258 1.99 12.64 10.08
CA THR A 258 0.80 13.16 10.76
C THR A 258 0.57 14.65 10.48
N GLN A 259 1.63 15.44 10.25
CA GLN A 259 1.48 16.86 9.85
C GLN A 259 0.84 17.03 8.47
N LEU A 260 0.86 15.98 7.63
CA LEU A 260 0.18 15.90 6.34
C LEU A 260 -1.16 15.16 6.44
N ASN A 261 -1.66 14.90 7.65
CA ASN A 261 -2.86 14.09 7.92
C ASN A 261 -2.77 12.67 7.33
N MET A 262 -1.56 12.11 7.27
CA MET A 262 -1.32 10.78 6.72
C MET A 262 -1.19 9.73 7.82
N THR A 263 -1.79 8.56 7.60
CA THR A 263 -1.66 7.38 8.48
C THR A 263 -0.88 6.28 7.76
N ALA A 264 0.11 5.70 8.44
CA ALA A 264 0.90 4.61 7.88
C ALA A 264 0.11 3.29 7.86
N VAL A 265 0.24 2.56 6.77
CA VAL A 265 -0.29 1.20 6.61
C VAL A 265 0.90 0.26 6.42
N LEU A 266 1.07 -0.67 7.36
CA LEU A 266 2.09 -1.71 7.30
C LEU A 266 1.44 -3.03 6.89
N TRP A 267 2.05 -4.15 7.27
CA TRP A 267 1.58 -5.49 6.96
C TRP A 267 1.93 -6.44 8.10
N ASN A 268 1.20 -7.55 8.16
CA ASN A 268 1.51 -8.66 9.06
C ASN A 268 1.81 -9.97 8.31
N LEU A 269 1.71 -9.98 6.97
CA LEU A 269 2.17 -11.05 6.09
C LEU A 269 3.00 -10.46 4.95
N ASP A 270 4.18 -11.02 4.69
CA ASP A 270 5.08 -10.60 3.61
C ASP A 270 5.28 -11.75 2.61
N THR A 271 4.93 -11.54 1.34
CA THR A 271 5.01 -12.58 0.31
C THR A 271 6.44 -12.82 -0.20
N PHE A 272 7.36 -11.85 0.00
CA PHE A 272 8.71 -11.84 -0.57
C PHE A 272 8.73 -11.92 -2.11
N ASP A 273 7.64 -11.56 -2.78
CA ASP A 273 7.53 -11.57 -4.25
C ASP A 273 8.59 -10.69 -4.94
N TRP A 274 8.87 -9.50 -4.40
CA TRP A 274 9.93 -8.59 -4.86
C TRP A 274 11.34 -9.18 -4.85
N ALA A 275 11.58 -10.18 -3.99
CA ALA A 275 12.88 -10.79 -3.78
C ALA A 275 13.11 -12.01 -4.70
N ALA A 276 12.08 -12.47 -5.42
CA ALA A 276 12.17 -13.65 -6.29
C ALA A 276 13.21 -13.48 -7.39
N GLY A 277 14.28 -14.28 -7.34
CA GLY A 277 15.36 -14.26 -8.33
C GLY A 277 16.31 -13.07 -8.22
N THR A 278 16.04 -12.10 -7.35
CA THR A 278 16.88 -10.91 -7.11
C THR A 278 17.67 -11.03 -5.80
N THR A 279 17.11 -11.72 -4.80
CA THR A 279 17.77 -11.96 -3.51
C THR A 279 18.31 -13.39 -3.43
N PRO A 280 19.58 -13.60 -3.03
CA PRO A 280 20.13 -14.95 -2.86
C PRO A 280 19.26 -15.83 -1.96
N GLY A 281 18.83 -16.98 -2.48
CA GLY A 281 17.99 -17.94 -1.77
C GLY A 281 16.48 -17.70 -1.83
N VAL A 282 16.02 -16.59 -2.43
CA VAL A 282 14.60 -16.36 -2.68
C VAL A 282 14.28 -16.68 -4.14
N THR A 283 13.57 -17.78 -4.36
CA THR A 283 13.14 -18.23 -5.68
C THR A 283 11.62 -18.04 -5.85
N ALA A 284 11.11 -18.24 -7.06
CA ALA A 284 9.67 -18.30 -7.29
C ALA A 284 8.97 -19.36 -6.43
N ASP A 285 9.64 -20.49 -6.15
CA ASP A 285 9.10 -21.52 -5.26
C ASP A 285 9.04 -21.04 -3.81
N THR A 286 10.04 -20.29 -3.34
CA THR A 286 9.99 -19.66 -2.01
C THR A 286 8.74 -18.80 -1.86
N VAL A 287 8.44 -17.97 -2.86
CA VAL A 287 7.24 -17.10 -2.88
C VAL A 287 5.95 -17.93 -2.96
N ASN A 288 5.91 -18.93 -3.83
CA ASN A 288 4.76 -19.85 -3.91
C ASN A 288 4.48 -20.52 -2.55
N GLN A 289 5.51 -20.96 -1.84
CA GLN A 289 5.36 -21.55 -0.51
C GLN A 289 4.86 -20.53 0.53
N LYS A 290 5.26 -19.26 0.45
CA LYS A 290 4.70 -18.19 1.30
C LYS A 290 3.20 -18.05 1.09
N TYR A 291 2.74 -17.96 -0.16
CA TYR A 291 1.32 -17.92 -0.48
C TYR A 291 0.56 -19.14 0.05
N LEU A 292 1.09 -20.36 -0.17
CA LEU A 292 0.45 -21.59 0.33
C LEU A 292 0.33 -21.62 1.86
N ASN A 293 1.36 -21.17 2.59
CA ASN A 293 1.31 -21.04 4.04
C ASN A 293 0.24 -20.03 4.48
N TYR A 294 0.15 -18.88 3.79
CA TYR A 294 -0.85 -17.86 4.12
C TYR A 294 -2.28 -18.31 3.79
N ILE A 295 -2.46 -19.10 2.72
CA ILE A 295 -3.74 -19.76 2.41
C ILE A 295 -4.11 -20.74 3.53
N GLN A 296 -3.16 -21.55 4.02
CA GLN A 296 -3.41 -22.45 5.14
C GLN A 296 -3.81 -21.69 6.42
N MET A 297 -3.18 -20.55 6.70
CA MET A 297 -3.52 -19.69 7.84
C MET A 297 -4.97 -19.17 7.81
N GLY A 298 -5.55 -19.02 6.62
CA GLY A 298 -6.96 -18.63 6.46
C GLY A 298 -7.95 -19.69 6.96
N THR A 299 -7.55 -20.96 6.95
CA THR A 299 -8.44 -22.09 7.31
C THR A 299 -8.11 -22.77 8.63
N ASN A 300 -6.94 -22.51 9.21
CA ASN A 300 -6.47 -23.18 10.43
C ASN A 300 -6.79 -22.41 11.74
N GLY A 301 -7.55 -21.31 11.65
CA GLY A 301 -7.93 -20.48 12.79
C GLY A 301 -6.92 -19.40 13.17
N THR A 302 -5.81 -19.22 12.44
CA THR A 302 -4.85 -18.13 12.71
C THR A 302 -5.52 -16.75 12.66
N PHE A 303 -6.44 -16.56 11.72
CA PHE A 303 -7.20 -15.32 11.53
C PHE A 303 -8.63 -15.41 12.08
N ALA A 304 -8.86 -16.20 13.13
CA ALA A 304 -10.21 -16.39 13.69
C ALA A 304 -10.79 -15.16 14.43
N THR A 305 -9.96 -14.20 14.83
CA THR A 305 -10.36 -13.01 15.59
C THR A 305 -10.05 -11.69 14.89
N HIS A 306 -9.32 -11.72 13.78
CA HIS A 306 -8.94 -10.56 12.97
C HIS A 306 -8.50 -11.03 11.58
N GLY A 307 -8.35 -10.12 10.62
CA GLY A 307 -7.80 -10.43 9.29
C GLY A 307 -6.31 -10.10 9.18
N ASN A 308 -5.78 -10.18 7.96
CA ASN A 308 -4.40 -9.83 7.65
C ASN A 308 -4.33 -8.55 6.79
N ILE A 309 -3.13 -7.99 6.65
CA ILE A 309 -2.77 -7.11 5.54
C ILE A 309 -1.50 -7.70 4.92
N VAL A 310 -1.57 -7.98 3.62
CA VAL A 310 -0.50 -8.69 2.90
C VAL A 310 0.32 -7.73 2.06
N LEU A 311 1.63 -7.74 2.26
CA LEU A 311 2.58 -7.07 1.39
C LEU A 311 2.84 -7.91 0.13
N SER A 312 2.48 -7.34 -1.01
CA SER A 312 2.77 -7.78 -2.37
C SER A 312 3.04 -6.55 -3.24
N HIS A 313 3.54 -6.75 -4.46
CA HIS A 313 4.01 -5.68 -5.30
C HIS A 313 3.44 -5.77 -6.71
N GLU A 314 3.27 -4.61 -7.36
CA GLU A 314 2.96 -4.51 -8.79
C GLU A 314 4.19 -4.01 -9.59
N ILE A 315 5.39 -4.50 -9.27
CA ILE A 315 6.66 -4.07 -9.88
C ILE A 315 6.75 -4.48 -11.35
N ASN A 316 6.28 -5.68 -11.67
CA ASN A 316 6.37 -6.30 -13.00
C ASN A 316 5.36 -7.46 -13.12
N ASN A 317 5.25 -8.08 -14.29
CA ASN A 317 4.30 -9.17 -14.50
C ASN A 317 4.56 -10.39 -13.61
N MET A 318 5.81 -10.69 -13.24
CA MET A 318 6.11 -11.81 -12.35
C MET A 318 5.51 -11.60 -10.95
N THR A 319 5.69 -10.42 -10.36
CA THR A 319 5.13 -10.10 -9.03
C THR A 319 3.61 -10.19 -9.00
N MET A 320 2.95 -9.65 -10.05
CA MET A 320 1.50 -9.72 -10.19
C MET A 320 0.99 -11.15 -10.47
N ASP A 321 1.73 -11.96 -11.24
CA ASP A 321 1.37 -13.35 -11.55
C ASP A 321 1.31 -14.22 -10.30
N PHE A 322 2.21 -14.02 -9.31
CA PHE A 322 2.12 -14.75 -8.05
C PHE A 322 0.75 -14.59 -7.40
N PHE A 323 0.23 -13.36 -7.29
CA PHE A 323 -1.12 -13.15 -6.76
C PHE A 323 -2.19 -13.80 -7.65
N VAL A 324 -2.14 -13.56 -8.97
CA VAL A 324 -3.13 -14.09 -9.94
C VAL A 324 -3.25 -15.62 -9.85
N LYS A 325 -2.12 -16.30 -9.72
CA LYS A 325 -2.04 -17.77 -9.59
C LYS A 325 -2.67 -18.28 -8.30
N HIS A 326 -2.46 -17.57 -7.18
CA HIS A 326 -2.90 -18.02 -5.85
C HIS A 326 -4.30 -17.50 -5.46
N TYR A 327 -4.81 -16.47 -6.12
CA TYR A 327 -6.10 -15.84 -5.81
C TYR A 327 -7.28 -16.82 -5.73
N PRO A 328 -7.45 -17.83 -6.62
CA PRO A 328 -8.54 -18.79 -6.51
C PRO A 328 -8.55 -19.56 -5.18
N ASP A 329 -7.38 -19.83 -4.60
CA ASP A 329 -7.26 -20.57 -3.35
C ASP A 329 -7.32 -19.62 -2.14
N ILE A 330 -6.80 -18.40 -2.26
CA ILE A 330 -7.04 -17.33 -1.27
C ILE A 330 -8.55 -17.11 -1.08
N LYS A 331 -9.30 -17.03 -2.19
CA LYS A 331 -10.77 -16.85 -2.17
C LYS A 331 -11.53 -18.01 -1.52
N LYS A 332 -10.97 -19.22 -1.52
CA LYS A 332 -11.55 -20.37 -0.79
C LYS A 332 -11.20 -20.34 0.70
N ALA A 333 -10.00 -19.88 1.03
CA ALA A 333 -9.47 -19.92 2.38
C ALA A 333 -9.92 -18.77 3.28
N TYR A 334 -10.23 -17.61 2.70
CA TYR A 334 -10.63 -16.41 3.44
C TYR A 334 -12.09 -16.07 3.14
N LYS A 335 -12.82 -15.61 4.17
CA LYS A 335 -14.23 -15.19 4.02
C LYS A 335 -14.36 -13.89 3.23
N HIS A 336 -13.38 -13.01 3.38
CA HIS A 336 -13.39 -11.69 2.78
C HIS A 336 -12.03 -11.40 2.15
N ILE A 337 -12.03 -10.71 1.02
CA ILE A 337 -10.84 -10.16 0.37
C ILE A 337 -11.21 -8.73 0.00
N THR A 338 -10.47 -7.74 0.50
CA THR A 338 -10.81 -6.34 0.25
C THR A 338 -9.64 -5.40 0.49
N ASP A 339 -9.76 -4.16 0.01
CA ASP A 339 -8.81 -3.08 0.23
C ASP A 339 -8.78 -2.61 1.70
N VAL A 340 -7.70 -1.93 2.08
CA VAL A 340 -7.49 -1.45 3.46
C VAL A 340 -8.53 -0.40 3.88
N ALA A 341 -8.98 0.47 2.96
CA ALA A 341 -9.97 1.47 3.31
C ALA A 341 -11.29 0.80 3.74
N THR A 342 -11.76 -0.17 2.96
CA THR A 342 -12.98 -0.92 3.25
C THR A 342 -12.82 -1.78 4.51
N CYS A 343 -11.70 -2.48 4.68
CA CYS A 343 -11.49 -3.34 5.85
C CYS A 343 -11.45 -2.54 7.16
N MET A 344 -10.96 -1.30 7.14
CA MET A 344 -10.88 -0.41 8.30
C MET A 344 -12.11 0.50 8.45
N ASN A 345 -13.16 0.32 7.64
CA ASN A 345 -14.33 1.21 7.59
C ASN A 345 -13.99 2.69 7.32
N ILE A 346 -12.95 2.96 6.53
CA ILE A 346 -12.54 4.30 6.11
C ILE A 346 -13.39 4.72 4.91
N SER A 347 -14.45 5.48 5.15
CA SER A 347 -15.32 5.94 4.05
C SER A 347 -14.73 7.04 3.18
N ASN A 348 -13.78 7.83 3.70
CA ASN A 348 -13.18 8.97 2.99
C ASN A 348 -11.64 8.87 3.07
N PRO A 349 -11.00 8.07 2.20
CA PRO A 349 -9.55 7.91 2.23
C PRO A 349 -8.77 9.09 1.62
N TYR A 350 -9.48 10.07 1.06
CA TYR A 350 -8.91 11.23 0.38
C TYR A 350 -9.39 12.55 1.00
N LEU A 351 -8.55 13.60 0.89
CA LEU A 351 -8.84 14.92 1.44
C LEU A 351 -10.13 15.54 0.88
N GLU A 352 -10.40 15.35 -0.41
CA GLU A 352 -11.53 15.95 -1.13
C GLU A 352 -12.88 15.36 -0.75
N LYS A 353 -12.90 14.13 -0.22
CA LYS A 353 -14.12 13.37 0.16
C LYS A 353 -15.13 13.17 -0.99
N VAL A 354 -14.69 13.35 -2.24
CA VAL A 354 -15.53 13.15 -3.45
C VAL A 354 -15.61 11.69 -3.88
N ILE A 355 -14.57 10.90 -3.59
CA ILE A 355 -14.57 9.45 -3.79
C ILE A 355 -14.69 8.78 -2.42
N THR A 356 -15.73 7.95 -2.29
CA THR A 356 -16.08 7.30 -1.02
C THR A 356 -15.97 5.78 -1.12
N PHE A 357 -15.56 5.16 -0.02
CA PHE A 357 -15.50 3.70 0.12
C PHE A 357 -16.65 3.21 1.00
N PRO A 358 -17.23 2.03 0.70
CA PRO A 358 -18.26 1.44 1.54
C PRO A 358 -17.68 1.03 2.89
N SER A 359 -18.53 0.95 3.91
CA SER A 359 -18.19 0.19 5.11
C SER A 359 -17.99 -1.29 4.76
N PHE A 360 -17.29 -2.01 5.62
CA PHE A 360 -17.12 -3.45 5.50
C PHE A 360 -18.46 -4.17 5.32
N ASP A 361 -19.42 -3.94 6.20
CA ASP A 361 -20.76 -4.53 6.13
C ASP A 361 -21.48 -4.23 4.80
N ALA A 362 -21.39 -2.99 4.31
CA ALA A 362 -21.98 -2.59 3.04
C ALA A 362 -21.29 -3.27 1.85
N SER A 363 -19.99 -3.53 1.93
CA SER A 363 -19.23 -4.23 0.88
C SER A 363 -19.61 -5.71 0.77
N VAL A 364 -19.80 -6.39 1.90
CA VAL A 364 -20.11 -7.82 1.94
C VAL A 364 -21.58 -8.08 1.56
N THR A 365 -22.50 -7.21 1.98
CA THR A 365 -23.94 -7.33 1.67
C THR A 365 -24.27 -7.06 0.19
N LYS A 366 -23.57 -6.12 -0.47
CA LYS A 366 -23.71 -5.92 -1.92
C LYS A 366 -23.31 -7.17 -2.72
N ASN A 367 -22.26 -7.87 -2.28
CA ASN A 367 -21.84 -9.14 -2.89
C ASN A 367 -22.77 -10.33 -2.56
N ALA A 368 -23.66 -10.19 -1.57
CA ALA A 368 -24.63 -11.21 -1.17
C ALA A 368 -25.97 -11.12 -1.92
N THR A 369 -26.17 -10.11 -2.77
CA THR A 369 -27.38 -10.02 -3.61
C THR A 369 -27.12 -10.74 -4.93
N PRO A 370 -27.83 -11.83 -5.27
CA PRO A 370 -27.72 -12.40 -6.60
C PRO A 370 -28.12 -11.33 -7.61
N ALA A 371 -27.27 -11.10 -8.61
CA ALA A 371 -27.65 -10.32 -9.77
C ALA A 371 -28.84 -11.01 -10.45
N THR A 372 -30.07 -10.61 -10.13
CA THR A 372 -31.23 -10.85 -11.00
C THR A 372 -31.13 -9.88 -12.17
N GLY A 373 -30.17 -10.15 -13.05
CA GLY A 373 -30.11 -9.58 -14.39
C GLY A 373 -30.57 -10.66 -15.36
N SER A 374 -31.79 -10.51 -15.89
CA SER A 374 -32.33 -11.34 -16.96
C SER A 374 -31.40 -11.33 -18.18
N GLY A 375 -30.65 -12.40 -18.34
CA GLY A 375 -29.85 -12.71 -19.52
C GLY A 375 -29.89 -14.21 -19.75
N VAL A 376 -30.92 -14.66 -20.46
CA VAL A 376 -31.08 -16.07 -20.88
C VAL A 376 -30.08 -16.38 -21.98
N VAL A 377 -29.21 -17.38 -21.77
CA VAL A 377 -28.68 -18.26 -22.84
C VAL A 377 -28.44 -19.67 -22.25
N PRO A 378 -28.75 -20.78 -22.97
CA PRO A 378 -28.95 -22.10 -22.37
C PRO A 378 -27.70 -23.01 -22.35
N GLY A 379 -27.54 -23.72 -21.21
CA GLY A 379 -27.34 -25.17 -21.13
C GLY A 379 -26.10 -25.83 -21.73
N ALA A 380 -25.21 -26.32 -20.87
CA ALA A 380 -24.47 -27.57 -21.10
C ALA A 380 -24.23 -28.29 -19.78
N SER A 381 -24.80 -29.49 -19.67
CA SER A 381 -24.76 -30.43 -18.56
C SER A 381 -23.46 -31.25 -18.55
N GLY A 382 -22.78 -31.30 -17.40
CA GLY A 382 -21.65 -32.20 -17.15
C GLY A 382 -21.61 -32.65 -15.69
N THR A 383 -21.81 -33.95 -15.48
CA THR A 383 -21.88 -34.66 -14.20
C THR A 383 -20.52 -34.72 -13.48
N PRO A 384 -20.45 -34.65 -12.13
CA PRO A 384 -19.17 -34.74 -11.42
C PRO A 384 -18.76 -36.18 -11.13
N SER A 385 -17.48 -36.49 -11.30
CA SER A 385 -16.85 -37.73 -10.81
C SER A 385 -16.02 -37.42 -9.56
N SER A 386 -16.34 -38.13 -8.48
CA SER A 386 -15.66 -38.10 -7.19
C SER A 386 -14.40 -38.96 -7.20
N ALA A 387 -13.27 -38.43 -6.75
CA ALA A 387 -12.10 -39.22 -6.37
C ALA A 387 -11.59 -38.77 -5.00
N THR A 388 -11.70 -39.68 -4.05
CA THR A 388 -11.21 -39.63 -2.67
C THR A 388 -9.68 -39.83 -2.67
N ILE A 389 -8.91 -38.97 -1.99
CA ILE A 389 -7.52 -39.28 -1.64
C ILE A 389 -7.29 -38.97 -0.15
N GLN A 390 -6.78 -39.98 0.54
CA GLN A 390 -6.45 -40.05 1.96
C GLN A 390 -5.34 -39.07 2.35
N ALA A 391 -5.51 -38.46 3.52
CA ALA A 391 -4.52 -37.65 4.21
C ALA A 391 -3.37 -38.52 4.77
N VAL A 392 -2.14 -38.04 4.60
CA VAL A 392 -0.98 -38.45 5.39
C VAL A 392 -0.40 -37.19 6.01
N ILE A 393 -0.42 -37.14 7.35
CA ILE A 393 0.06 -36.03 8.16
C ILE A 393 1.48 -36.37 8.64
N PRO A 394 2.45 -35.45 8.49
CA PRO A 394 3.54 -35.35 9.46
C PRO A 394 3.52 -33.99 10.15
N GLU A 395 3.49 -34.02 11.48
CA GLU A 395 3.72 -32.87 12.35
C GLU A 395 5.10 -32.28 12.11
N PHE A 396 5.19 -30.98 11.83
CA PHE A 396 6.42 -30.21 11.95
C PHE A 396 6.19 -29.00 12.84
N LYS A 397 6.87 -29.00 13.99
CA LYS A 397 7.03 -27.83 14.85
C LYS A 397 8.04 -26.89 14.19
N ALA A 398 7.63 -25.70 13.78
CA ALA A 398 8.53 -24.67 13.28
C ALA A 398 8.59 -23.48 14.25
N SER A 399 9.75 -23.30 14.87
CA SER A 399 10.12 -22.09 15.61
C SER A 399 10.38 -20.95 14.63
N PHE A 400 9.74 -19.80 14.85
CA PHE A 400 9.98 -18.58 14.09
C PHE A 400 11.30 -17.93 14.53
N LEU A 401 12.30 -17.96 13.66
CA LEU A 401 13.46 -17.06 13.66
C LEU A 401 13.54 -16.46 12.25
N ILE A 402 13.10 -15.21 12.11
CA ILE A 402 13.25 -14.43 10.88
C ILE A 402 14.54 -13.62 11.03
N ALA A 403 15.56 -13.98 10.28
CA ALA A 403 16.79 -13.20 10.16
C ALA A 403 16.53 -12.03 9.20
N SER A 404 16.59 -10.81 9.73
CA SER A 404 16.60 -9.56 8.97
C SER A 404 17.92 -9.44 8.18
N LEU A 405 17.88 -9.79 6.90
CA LEU A 405 18.93 -9.48 5.92
C LEU A 405 18.31 -8.62 4.81
N PHE A 406 18.25 -7.31 5.05
CA PHE A 406 18.08 -6.33 3.98
C PHE A 406 19.43 -6.19 3.27
N ALA A 407 19.57 -6.87 2.13
CA ALA A 407 20.69 -6.67 1.22
C ALA A 407 20.20 -5.89 0.00
N ALA A 408 20.88 -4.78 -0.28
CA ALA A 408 20.64 -3.90 -1.39
C ALA A 408 20.88 -4.61 -2.73
N LEU A 409 19.90 -4.54 -3.64
CA LEU A 409 20.13 -4.44 -5.08
C LEU A 409 18.87 -3.92 -5.78
N LEU A 410 18.77 -2.60 -5.96
CA LEU A 410 17.88 -1.99 -6.96
C LEU A 410 18.58 -0.72 -7.46
N VAL A 411 19.57 -0.97 -8.31
CA VAL A 411 20.00 -0.01 -9.34
C VAL A 411 19.72 -0.73 -10.66
N ALA A 412 18.98 -0.05 -11.53
CA ALA A 412 18.40 -0.49 -12.80
C ALA A 412 17.02 -1.15 -12.69
N PHE A 413 15.97 -0.31 -12.68
CA PHE A 413 14.97 -0.25 -13.77
C PHE A 413 14.46 1.18 -13.91
#